data_AF-A0A2S6I2R0-F1
#
_entry.id   AF-A0A2S6I2R0-F1
#
_cell.length_a   1.000
_cell.length_b   1.000
_cell.length_c   1.000
_cell.angle_alpha   90.00
_cell.angle_beta   90.00
_cell.angle_gamma   90.00
#
_symmetry.space_group_name_H-M   'P 1'
#
loop_
_entity.id
_entity.type
_entity.pdbx_description
1 polymer ?
#
loop_
_entity_poly.entity_id
_entity_poly.type
_entity_poly.pdbx_seq_one_letter_code
_entity_poly.pdbx_strand_id
1 'polypeptide(L)'
;MASNKTLELRDASDADLRDQLNESVTSLEKMRFDHTVNGIENPLELRTVRRDVARIRTELRRRELAGMSAEALAKRDSIRRRRKK
;
A
#
# COMPACT_ATOMS: atom_id res chain seq x y z
N MET A 1 0.51 11.07 17.49
CA MET A 1 -0.72 10.27 17.66
C MET A 1 -0.64 9.08 16.73
N ALA A 2 -0.78 7.85 17.25
CA ALA A 2 -0.82 6.65 16.41
C ALA A 2 -2.04 6.75 15.49
N SER A 3 -1.84 6.72 14.17
CA SER A 3 -2.97 6.78 13.25
C SER A 3 -3.73 5.45 13.31
N ASN A 4 -4.99 5.49 13.78
CA ASN A 4 -5.93 4.36 13.80
C ASN A 4 -6.25 3.80 12.40
N LYS A 5 -5.76 4.47 11.34
CA LYS A 5 -5.92 4.11 9.93
C LYS A 5 -5.58 2.65 9.61
N THR A 6 -4.65 2.02 10.33
CA THR A 6 -4.36 0.59 10.12
C THR A 6 -5.40 -0.37 10.71
N LEU A 7 -6.14 0.06 11.74
CA LEU A 7 -7.26 -0.68 12.31
C LEU A 7 -8.49 -0.54 11.40
N GLU A 8 -8.78 0.69 10.96
CA GLU A 8 -9.87 0.99 10.02
C GLU A 8 -9.74 0.20 8.71
N LEU A 9 -8.52 0.06 8.18
CA LEU A 9 -8.26 -0.74 6.97
C LEU A 9 -8.50 -2.24 7.15
N ARG A 10 -8.50 -2.76 8.39
CA ARG A 10 -8.79 -4.18 8.65
C ARG A 10 -10.28 -4.46 8.61
N ASP A 11 -11.10 -3.49 9.02
CA ASP A 11 -12.55 -3.63 9.11
C ASP A 11 -13.25 -3.38 7.75
N ALA A 12 -12.56 -2.78 6.78
CA ALA A 12 -13.06 -2.54 5.43
C ALA A 12 -13.14 -3.81 4.55
N SER A 13 -14.07 -3.85 3.60
CA SER A 13 -14.22 -4.97 2.66
C SER A 13 -13.09 -4.99 1.61
N ASP A 14 -12.89 -6.14 0.96
CA ASP A 14 -11.87 -6.29 -0.10
C ASP A 14 -12.15 -5.38 -1.32
N ALA A 15 -13.43 -5.14 -1.62
CA ALA A 15 -13.83 -4.25 -2.71
C ALA A 15 -13.52 -2.79 -2.36
N ASP A 16 -13.92 -2.35 -1.17
CA ASP A 16 -13.69 -0.98 -0.72
C ASP A 16 -12.19 -0.64 -0.63
N LEU A 17 -11.36 -1.59 -0.19
CA LEU A 17 -9.91 -1.42 -0.15
C LEU A 17 -9.30 -1.23 -1.54
N ARG A 18 -9.86 -1.86 -2.58
CA ARG A 18 -9.38 -1.71 -3.97
C ARG A 18 -9.80 -0.36 -4.54
N ASP A 19 -11.02 0.08 -4.25
CA ASP A 19 -11.51 1.37 -4.72
C ASP A 19 -10.75 2.53 -4.04
N GLN A 20 -10.56 2.46 -2.72
CA GLN A 20 -9.73 3.41 -1.98
C GLN A 20 -8.27 3.41 -2.47
N LEU A 21 -7.74 2.25 -2.86
CA LEU A 21 -6.40 2.17 -3.44
C LEU A 21 -6.32 2.94 -4.75
N ASN A 22 -7.29 2.74 -5.65
CA ASN A 22 -7.32 3.40 -6.95
C ASN A 22 -7.41 4.91 -6.79
N GLU A 23 -8.33 5.39 -5.95
CA GLU A 23 -8.47 6.81 -5.63
C GLU A 23 -7.15 7.40 -5.06
N SER A 24 -6.57 6.74 -4.07
CA SER A 24 -5.32 7.18 -3.43
C SER A 24 -4.14 7.20 -4.40
N VAL A 25 -4.09 6.28 -5.37
CA VAL A 25 -3.05 6.24 -6.41
C VAL A 25 -3.23 7.40 -7.38
N THR A 26 -4.45 7.65 -7.87
CA THR A 26 -4.70 8.79 -8.78
C THR A 26 -4.39 10.13 -8.11
N SER A 27 -4.73 10.27 -6.83
CA SER A 27 -4.40 11.44 -6.02
C SER A 27 -2.88 11.65 -5.88
N LEU A 28 -2.14 10.56 -5.63
CA LEU A 28 -0.68 10.58 -5.55
C LEU A 28 -0.04 10.97 -6.89
N GLU A 29 -0.57 10.49 -8.02
CA GLU A 29 -0.07 10.85 -9.34
C GLU A 29 -0.28 12.32 -9.66
N LYS A 30 -1.46 12.87 -9.35
CA LYS A 30 -1.73 14.31 -9.46
C LYS A 30 -0.77 15.14 -8.62
N MET A 31 -0.63 14.82 -7.33
CA MET A 31 0.32 15.52 -6.46
C MET A 31 1.77 15.41 -6.94
N ARG A 32 2.18 14.27 -7.51
CA ARG A 32 3.52 14.14 -8.10
C ARG A 32 3.69 15.04 -9.30
N PHE A 33 2.69 15.12 -10.17
CA PHE A 33 2.70 16.02 -11.33
C PHE A 33 2.78 17.48 -10.87
N ASP A 34 1.91 17.89 -9.95
CA ASP A 34 1.88 19.25 -9.41
C ASP A 34 3.22 19.63 -8.75
N HIS A 35 3.83 18.69 -8.01
CA HIS A 35 5.17 18.88 -7.44
C HIS A 35 6.25 19.11 -8.48
N THR A 36 6.17 18.42 -9.61
CA THR A 36 7.17 18.58 -10.67
C THR A 36 7.00 19.87 -11.45
N VAL A 37 5.77 20.37 -11.60
CA VAL A 37 5.46 21.55 -12.42
C VAL A 37 5.61 22.84 -11.61
N ASN A 38 5.00 22.92 -10.43
CA ASN A 38 4.89 24.16 -9.66
C ASN A 38 5.69 24.14 -8.35
N GLY A 39 6.17 22.95 -7.92
CA GLY A 39 6.64 22.74 -6.55
C GLY A 39 5.47 22.71 -5.56
N ILE A 40 5.49 21.79 -4.59
CA ILE A 40 4.44 21.76 -3.55
C ILE A 40 4.91 22.56 -2.35
N GLU A 41 3.97 23.30 -1.73
CA GLU A 41 4.17 24.03 -0.49
C GLU A 41 4.55 23.11 0.69
N ASN A 42 3.96 21.91 0.74
CA ASN A 42 4.22 20.92 1.80
C ASN A 42 4.62 19.51 1.27
N PRO A 43 5.92 19.22 1.15
CA PRO A 43 6.42 17.90 0.73
C PRO A 43 6.07 16.73 1.69
N LEU A 44 5.67 17.01 2.93
CA LEU A 44 5.31 15.98 3.91
C LEU A 44 3.99 15.29 3.54
N GLU A 45 3.08 15.99 2.86
CA GLU A 45 1.81 15.43 2.41
C GLU A 45 2.04 14.29 1.41
N LEU A 46 2.96 14.48 0.46
CA LEU A 46 3.37 13.43 -0.48
C LEU A 46 3.93 12.19 0.23
N ARG A 47 4.58 12.37 1.40
CA ARG A 47 5.06 11.26 2.22
C ARG A 47 3.91 10.55 2.95
N THR A 48 2.89 11.29 3.39
CA THR A 48 1.72 10.71 4.08
C THR A 48 0.88 9.86 3.13
N VAL A 49 0.56 10.38 1.95
CA VAL A 49 -0.23 9.70 0.91
C VAL A 49 0.49 8.44 0.42
N ARG A 50 1.82 8.52 0.22
CA ARG A 50 2.65 7.33 -0.09
C ARG A 50 2.53 6.23 0.97
N ARG A 51 2.53 6.60 2.25
CA ARG A 51 2.41 5.64 3.35
C ARG A 51 1.02 5.03 3.40
N ASP A 52 -0.02 5.80 3.10
CA ASP A 52 -1.39 5.31 3.08
C ASP A 52 -1.61 4.30 1.94
N VAL A 53 -1.13 4.59 0.73
CA VAL A 53 -1.12 3.62 -0.39
C VAL A 53 -0.38 2.34 -0.01
N ALA A 54 0.79 2.46 0.65
CA ALA A 54 1.56 1.30 1.09
C ALA A 54 0.83 0.46 2.15
N ARG A 55 0.08 1.09 3.07
CA ARG A 55 -0.72 0.40 4.09
C ARG A 55 -1.84 -0.42 3.44
N ILE A 56 -2.60 0.18 2.52
CA ILE A 56 -3.68 -0.51 1.80
C ILE A 56 -3.15 -1.71 1.02
N ARG A 57 -2.06 -1.52 0.25
CA ARG A 57 -1.40 -2.62 -0.49
C ARG A 57 -0.90 -3.73 0.43
N THR A 58 -0.40 -3.39 1.60
CA THR A 58 0.09 -4.36 2.59
C THR A 58 -1.05 -5.20 3.15
N GLU A 59 -2.21 -4.60 3.41
CA GLU A 59 -3.38 -5.31 3.91
C GLU A 59 -3.96 -6.25 2.86
N LEU A 60 -4.15 -5.79 1.61
CA LEU A 60 -4.55 -6.64 0.49
C LEU A 60 -3.58 -7.82 0.34
N ARG A 61 -2.27 -7.57 0.41
CA ARG A 61 -1.27 -8.63 0.32
C ARG A 61 -1.32 -9.60 1.51
N ARG A 62 -1.64 -9.13 2.70
CA ARG A 62 -1.84 -9.98 3.89
C ARG A 62 -3.02 -10.92 3.68
N ARG A 63 -4.15 -10.41 3.18
CA ARG A 63 -5.36 -11.21 2.90
C ARG A 63 -5.08 -12.28 1.83
N GLU A 64 -4.41 -11.89 0.75
CA GLU A 64 -3.96 -12.83 -0.28
C GLU A 64 -3.04 -13.93 0.28
N LEU A 65 -2.10 -13.56 1.16
CA LEU A 65 -1.18 -14.51 1.79
C LEU A 65 -1.88 -15.48 2.73
N ALA A 66 -2.91 -15.04 3.46
CA ALA A 66 -3.71 -15.90 4.31
C ALA A 66 -4.50 -16.95 3.51
N GLY A 67 -4.91 -16.61 2.28
CA GLY A 67 -5.59 -17.54 1.37
C GLY A 67 -4.65 -18.48 0.60
N MET A 68 -3.33 -18.34 0.70
CA MET A 68 -2.37 -19.20 -0.01
C MET A 68 -2.12 -20.52 0.74
N SER A 69 -2.00 -21.63 0.01
CA SER A 69 -1.64 -22.93 0.57
C SER A 69 -0.21 -22.95 1.13
N ALA A 70 0.03 -23.79 2.13
CA ALA A 70 1.34 -23.90 2.81
C ALA A 70 2.50 -24.21 1.85
N GLU A 71 2.25 -25.00 0.81
CA GLU A 71 3.23 -25.34 -0.23
C GLU A 71 3.61 -24.14 -1.11
N ALA A 72 2.64 -23.27 -1.42
CA ALA A 72 2.87 -22.06 -2.20
C ALA A 72 3.69 -21.02 -1.43
N LEU A 73 3.50 -20.93 -0.12
CA LEU A 73 4.31 -20.09 0.78
C LEU A 73 5.77 -20.57 0.84
N ALA A 74 6.01 -21.88 0.95
CA ALA A 74 7.36 -22.45 1.03
C ALA A 74 8.21 -22.18 -0.23
N LYS A 75 7.60 -22.25 -1.42
CA LYS A 75 8.27 -21.92 -2.70
C LYS A 75 8.62 -20.44 -2.81
N ARG A 76 7.88 -19.55 -2.15
CA ARG A 76 8.13 -18.11 -2.18
C ARG A 76 9.35 -17.71 -1.35
N ASP A 77 9.59 -18.44 -0.27
CA ASP A 77 10.71 -18.21 0.65
C ASP A 77 12.08 -18.53 0.02
N SER A 78 12.15 -19.58 -0.80
CA SER A 78 13.37 -19.93 -1.54
C SER A 78 13.72 -18.89 -2.61
N ILE A 79 12.73 -18.29 -3.26
CA ILE A 79 12.90 -17.20 -4.24
C ILE A 79 13.43 -15.93 -3.56
N ARG A 80 12.88 -15.55 -2.38
CA ARG A 80 13.37 -14.38 -1.63
C ARG A 80 14.79 -14.58 -1.11
N ARG A 81 15.11 -15.77 -0.58
CA ARG A 81 16.48 -16.08 -0.13
C ARG A 81 17.49 -15.98 -1.26
N ARG A 82 17.12 -16.43 -2.47
CA ARG A 82 17.98 -16.35 -3.66
C ARG A 82 18.25 -14.90 -4.12
N ARG A 83 17.29 -13.99 -3.92
CA ARG A 83 17.40 -12.56 -4.31
C ARG A 83 18.03 -11.66 -3.26
N LYS A 84 18.34 -12.19 -2.06
CA LYS A 84 18.98 -11.44 -0.96
C LYS A 84 20.52 -11.56 -0.99
N LYS A 85 21.09 -12.15 -2.04
CA LYS A 85 22.53 -12.28 -2.23
C LYS A 85 23.04 -11.15 -3.11
#